data_AF-A0A8H7KF40-F1
#
_entry.id   AF-A0A8H7KF40-F1
#
_cell.length_a   1.000
_cell.length_b   1.000
_cell.length_c   1.000
_cell.angle_alpha   90.00
_cell.angle_beta   90.00
_cell.angle_gamma   90.00
#
_symmetry.space_group_name_H-M   'P 1'
#
loop_
_entity.id
_entity.type
_entity.pdbx_description
1 polymer ?
#
loop_
_entity_poly.entity_id
_entity_poly.type
_entity_poly.pdbx_seq_one_letter_code
_entity_poly.pdbx_strand_id
1 'polypeptide(L)'
;MTTRPRSAAWRCITFLMLSMQASPSTALWQDQAWVRKYPCNQSYDGFVSLEQSPFWIDSFRGSWDTQSDSAELKLDILAVHNQSLLTCEEIDVSLFETSLNFQTLGYSVGQLRNFRSNCPLPITDTLTPTGHTLFSSYHLIYSFQSTHRFQTLESIFSFKQLNGNELDCGIAKITPDLGETASAALIFTPFSILVIVAFSSWITHRDRLSSSYVLDHDSVLAGQELLWATVLDIAEYLRHLQFTFVSASMTIEYPGFYVPAVGKLAWASLLYWRGPFDYGYSYQGPSGGMYPSNSSYGLGFMTQMLRYPNMLNTLANSMVNLAIIMSPIFFILSLWFWIASSSINSRPNTFLSFIKKAVGTTVGIALCFFSVPLLSYIAYDLLLVGYLPNYRIGLAILMLLIICGASHFLTRTLYDQFSIKLTSASIDEMENSLKTNLAWIRNMISRHLPHTMPLLQAVGIGGLQGFPIAQLLILILCECVYLFFHLTVKRDNQTLNMGKIIFSATRLLTALLKCVFVLSASQAKRQWIGYIILCIHGSVIVLGFFVVSVWNLIRTNWRSSDESLDSLNDANLGAQSLDLQMDDLPRLTYRVNRMNIARTTPKNHHGSITSRISHHSTDHRGHKRLFQHLRVLLEP
;
A
#
# COMPACT_ATOMS: atom_id res chain seq x y z
N MET A 1 -12.60 -54.32 14.79
CA MET A 1 -12.22 -53.05 15.46
C MET A 1 -11.51 -52.15 14.45
N THR A 2 -12.28 -51.38 13.67
CA THR A 2 -11.75 -50.39 12.70
C THR A 2 -12.90 -49.48 12.29
N THR A 3 -13.13 -48.39 13.03
CA THR A 3 -14.02 -47.30 12.64
C THR A 3 -13.16 -46.10 12.20
N ARG A 4 -13.21 -45.77 10.91
CA ARG A 4 -12.70 -44.51 10.35
C ARG A 4 -13.85 -43.51 10.27
N PRO A 5 -13.75 -42.29 10.82
CA PRO A 5 -14.69 -41.21 10.51
C PRO A 5 -14.09 -40.29 9.43
N ARG A 6 -14.67 -40.33 8.23
CA ARG A 6 -14.55 -39.28 7.22
C ARG A 6 -15.86 -38.47 7.23
N SER A 7 -15.94 -37.41 8.02
CA SER A 7 -17.02 -36.40 7.88
C SER A 7 -16.81 -35.09 8.66
N ALA A 8 -15.78 -34.95 9.49
CA ALA A 8 -15.58 -33.74 10.30
C ALA A 8 -15.00 -32.54 9.51
N ALA A 9 -14.19 -32.76 8.47
CA ALA A 9 -13.49 -31.68 7.77
C ALA A 9 -14.40 -30.81 6.88
N TRP A 10 -15.55 -31.32 6.45
CA TRP A 10 -16.46 -30.58 5.56
C TRP A 10 -17.50 -29.72 6.31
N ARG A 11 -17.65 -29.92 7.63
CA ARG A 11 -18.52 -29.11 8.50
C ARG A 11 -17.84 -27.86 9.05
N CYS A 12 -16.52 -27.80 9.11
CA CYS A 12 -15.79 -26.59 9.52
C CYS A 12 -15.74 -25.50 8.43
N ILE A 13 -15.81 -25.88 7.15
CA ILE A 13 -15.76 -24.91 6.03
C ILE A 13 -17.14 -24.25 5.84
N THR A 14 -18.23 -24.93 6.16
CA THR A 14 -19.59 -24.37 6.15
C THR A 14 -19.94 -23.57 7.40
N PHE A 15 -19.27 -23.81 8.54
CA PHE A 15 -19.45 -23.01 9.76
C PHE A 15 -18.78 -21.62 9.71
N LEU A 16 -17.83 -21.39 8.80
CA LEU A 16 -17.15 -20.10 8.63
C LEU A 16 -17.94 -19.12 7.73
N MET A 17 -19.00 -19.59 7.06
CA MET A 17 -19.89 -18.76 6.23
C MET A 17 -21.26 -18.46 6.88
N LEU A 18 -21.54 -19.00 8.07
CA LEU A 18 -22.84 -18.86 8.73
C LEU A 18 -22.85 -18.07 10.05
N SER A 19 -21.74 -17.41 10.42
CA SER A 19 -21.70 -16.52 11.60
C SER A 19 -22.13 -15.07 11.32
N MET A 20 -22.67 -14.77 10.14
CA MET A 20 -23.26 -13.46 9.83
C MET A 20 -24.75 -13.41 10.17
N GLN A 21 -25.09 -13.47 11.45
CA GLN A 21 -26.43 -13.11 11.91
C GLN A 21 -26.32 -12.42 13.27
N ALA A 22 -26.32 -11.09 13.23
CA ALA A 22 -26.50 -10.27 14.41
C ALA A 22 -27.99 -10.25 14.75
N SER A 23 -28.36 -10.74 15.93
CA SER A 23 -29.70 -10.55 16.50
C SER A 23 -29.88 -9.09 16.92
N PRO A 24 -31.06 -8.49 16.68
CA PRO A 24 -31.35 -7.12 17.05
C PRO A 24 -32.08 -7.07 18.40
N SER A 25 -31.63 -6.18 19.30
CA SER A 25 -32.54 -5.62 20.30
C SER A 25 -32.06 -4.25 20.79
N THR A 26 -32.89 -3.26 20.47
CA THR A 26 -33.18 -2.01 21.19
C THR A 26 -32.08 -0.94 21.37
N ALA A 27 -32.17 0.16 20.62
CA ALA A 27 -32.55 1.49 21.13
C ALA A 27 -32.73 2.49 19.96
N LEU A 28 -33.58 3.51 20.16
CA LEU A 28 -34.16 4.47 19.19
C LEU A 28 -33.28 5.10 18.08
N TRP A 29 -31.96 4.88 18.07
CA TRP A 29 -30.98 5.57 17.21
C TRP A 29 -29.96 4.63 16.56
N GLN A 30 -30.22 3.32 16.62
CA GLN A 30 -29.22 2.30 16.27
C GLN A 30 -28.87 2.24 14.78
N ASP A 31 -29.72 2.77 13.91
CA ASP A 31 -29.55 2.74 12.45
C ASP A 31 -29.09 4.07 11.84
N GLN A 32 -28.76 5.09 12.66
CA GLN A 32 -28.30 6.38 12.13
C GLN A 32 -26.77 6.54 12.24
N ALA A 33 -26.14 6.89 11.12
CA ALA A 33 -24.72 7.20 11.05
C ALA A 33 -24.43 8.60 11.57
N TRP A 34 -23.28 8.72 12.25
CA TRP A 34 -22.73 10.00 12.66
C TRP A 34 -22.16 10.76 11.47
N VAL A 35 -22.48 12.05 11.38
CA VAL A 35 -21.91 12.96 10.38
C VAL A 35 -21.14 14.06 11.08
N ARG A 36 -19.94 14.37 10.57
CA ARG A 36 -19.05 15.38 11.14
C ARG A 36 -19.56 16.77 10.79
N LYS A 37 -19.66 17.63 11.79
CA LYS A 37 -19.80 19.07 11.61
C LYS A 37 -18.43 19.67 11.25
N TYR A 38 -18.37 20.34 10.10
CA TYR A 38 -17.25 21.21 9.74
C TYR A 38 -17.68 22.67 9.92
N PRO A 39 -16.82 23.55 10.46
CA PRO A 39 -17.16 24.96 10.59
C PRO A 39 -17.21 25.64 9.23
N CYS A 40 -18.11 26.62 9.05
CA CYS A 40 -18.22 27.38 7.80
C CYS A 40 -17.09 28.40 7.62
N ASN A 41 -16.53 28.93 8.71
CA ASN A 41 -15.36 29.82 8.70
C ASN A 41 -14.18 29.19 9.43
N GLN A 42 -12.98 29.31 8.86
CA GLN A 42 -11.73 28.75 9.43
C GLN A 42 -11.26 29.44 10.72
N SER A 43 -11.81 30.61 11.06
CA SER A 43 -11.49 31.36 12.29
C SER A 43 -12.26 30.90 13.53
N TYR A 44 -13.05 29.83 13.42
CA TYR A 44 -13.83 29.31 14.54
C TYR A 44 -12.96 28.39 15.39
N ASP A 45 -12.24 28.96 16.36
CA ASP A 45 -11.57 28.19 17.39
C ASP A 45 -12.62 27.53 18.28
N GLY A 46 -12.51 26.21 18.39
CA GLY A 46 -13.46 25.38 19.12
C GLY A 46 -13.62 25.86 20.56
N PHE A 47 -14.90 25.98 20.96
CA PHE A 47 -15.40 26.47 22.24
C PHE A 47 -15.58 27.98 22.32
N VAL A 48 -16.63 28.46 21.63
CA VAL A 48 -17.23 29.77 21.94
C VAL A 48 -17.91 29.65 23.31
N SER A 49 -17.67 30.62 24.19
CA SER A 49 -18.33 30.62 25.49
C SER A 49 -19.85 30.65 25.31
N LEU A 50 -20.58 30.04 26.25
CA LEU A 50 -22.05 30.06 26.29
C LEU A 50 -22.65 31.49 26.31
N GLU A 51 -21.83 32.50 26.64
CA GLU A 51 -22.18 33.92 26.61
C GLU A 51 -22.04 34.56 25.21
N GLN A 52 -21.23 33.98 24.31
CA GLN A 52 -20.96 34.51 22.97
C GLN A 52 -21.75 33.82 21.85
N SER A 53 -22.17 32.56 22.04
CA SER A 53 -23.05 31.84 21.10
C SER A 53 -24.25 31.22 21.83
N PRO A 54 -25.42 31.88 21.83
CA PRO A 54 -26.60 31.38 22.56
C PRO A 54 -27.24 30.15 21.90
N PHE A 55 -26.80 29.76 20.70
CA PHE A 55 -27.24 28.59 19.96
C PHE A 55 -26.06 27.94 19.24
N TRP A 56 -25.98 26.62 19.26
CA TRP A 56 -25.04 25.86 18.43
C TRP A 56 -25.60 24.50 18.02
N ILE A 57 -25.19 24.04 16.84
CA ILE A 57 -25.38 22.67 16.37
C ILE A 57 -24.42 21.76 17.11
N ASP A 58 -24.95 20.79 17.83
CA ASP A 58 -24.20 19.79 18.59
C ASP A 58 -23.79 18.62 17.69
N SER A 59 -24.76 17.99 17.02
CA SER A 59 -24.48 16.78 16.24
C SER A 59 -25.42 16.58 15.05
N PHE A 60 -24.89 15.90 14.03
CA PHE A 60 -25.63 15.45 12.86
C PHE A 60 -25.69 13.92 12.84
N ARG A 61 -26.90 13.39 12.61
CA ARG A 61 -27.14 11.94 12.49
C ARG A 61 -28.06 11.67 11.32
N GLY A 62 -27.75 10.68 10.50
CA GLY A 62 -28.61 10.39 9.36
C GLY A 62 -28.67 8.93 8.96
N SER A 63 -29.71 8.59 8.21
CA SER A 63 -29.85 7.33 7.51
C SER A 63 -30.18 7.58 6.03
N TRP A 64 -29.74 6.64 5.20
CA TRP A 64 -29.81 6.67 3.76
C TRP A 64 -30.57 5.42 3.32
N ASP A 65 -31.80 5.64 2.85
CA ASP A 65 -32.65 4.59 2.34
C ASP A 65 -32.58 4.59 0.80
N THR A 66 -32.39 3.42 0.20
CA THR A 66 -32.29 3.28 -1.25
C THR A 66 -33.47 2.48 -1.76
N GLN A 67 -34.28 3.09 -2.62
CA GLN A 67 -35.42 2.45 -3.25
C GLN A 67 -35.24 2.42 -4.77
N SER A 68 -34.90 1.24 -5.29
CA SER A 68 -34.61 0.94 -6.72
C SER A 68 -33.52 1.83 -7.33
N ASP A 69 -33.87 3.05 -7.75
CA ASP A 69 -32.95 4.06 -8.32
C ASP A 69 -33.01 5.42 -7.61
N SER A 70 -34.02 5.65 -6.77
CA SER A 70 -34.14 6.84 -5.92
C SER A 70 -33.53 6.60 -4.55
N ALA A 71 -33.15 7.68 -3.88
CA ALA A 71 -32.69 7.62 -2.50
C ALA A 71 -33.37 8.67 -1.62
N GLU A 72 -33.55 8.32 -0.36
CA GLU A 72 -34.09 9.20 0.66
C GLU A 72 -33.08 9.34 1.81
N LEU A 73 -32.69 10.57 2.09
CA LEU A 73 -31.87 10.91 3.24
C LEU A 73 -32.77 11.40 4.36
N LYS A 74 -32.69 10.72 5.50
CA LYS A 74 -33.25 11.19 6.77
C LYS A 74 -32.09 11.75 7.58
N LEU A 75 -32.15 13.03 7.91
CA LEU A 75 -31.10 13.71 8.67
C LEU A 75 -31.71 14.42 9.87
N ASP A 76 -31.14 14.12 11.02
CA ASP A 76 -31.52 14.66 12.31
C ASP A 76 -30.38 15.55 12.80
N ILE A 77 -30.73 16.79 13.10
CA ILE A 77 -29.83 17.82 13.60
C ILE A 77 -30.20 18.06 15.05
N LEU A 78 -29.27 17.80 15.96
CA LEU A 78 -29.40 18.17 17.36
C LEU A 78 -28.68 19.49 17.59
N ALA A 79 -29.40 20.46 18.13
CA ALA A 79 -28.86 21.75 18.52
C ALA A 79 -29.13 22.01 20.01
N VAL A 80 -28.31 22.87 20.59
CA VAL A 80 -28.46 23.34 21.96
C VAL A 80 -28.66 24.85 21.90
N HIS A 81 -29.57 25.35 22.72
CA HIS A 81 -29.80 26.79 22.88
C HIS A 81 -29.93 27.16 24.35
N ASN A 82 -29.58 28.40 24.66
CA ASN A 82 -29.72 28.97 26.00
C ASN A 82 -31.03 29.76 26.09
N GLN A 83 -31.99 29.25 26.86
CA GLN A 83 -33.33 29.81 26.96
C GLN A 83 -33.33 31.25 27.51
N SER A 84 -32.34 31.62 28.33
CA SER A 84 -32.23 32.95 28.93
C SER A 84 -31.78 34.03 27.94
N LEU A 85 -31.16 33.64 26.81
CA LEU A 85 -30.57 34.56 25.84
C LEU A 85 -31.26 34.53 24.47
N LEU A 86 -31.83 33.39 24.08
CA LEU A 86 -32.46 33.19 22.78
C LEU A 86 -33.67 32.27 22.93
N THR A 87 -34.83 32.74 22.49
CA THR A 87 -36.05 31.93 22.43
C THR A 87 -36.20 31.24 21.06
N CYS A 88 -36.90 30.10 21.01
CA CYS A 88 -37.13 29.36 19.76
C CYS A 88 -37.89 30.18 18.69
N GLU A 89 -38.69 31.16 19.10
CA GLU A 89 -39.45 32.03 18.19
C GLU A 89 -38.54 33.03 17.45
N GLU A 90 -37.36 33.33 18.01
CA GLU A 90 -36.39 34.25 17.39
C GLU A 90 -35.52 33.58 16.31
N ILE A 91 -35.55 32.25 16.23
CA ILE A 91 -34.81 31.47 15.23
C ILE A 91 -35.62 31.45 13.93
N ASP A 92 -35.01 31.91 12.83
CA ASP A 92 -35.66 31.89 11.52
C ASP A 92 -35.58 30.50 10.88
N VAL A 93 -36.47 29.63 11.35
CA VAL A 93 -36.62 28.26 10.87
C VAL A 93 -37.08 28.22 9.40
N SER A 94 -37.82 29.23 8.95
CA SER A 94 -38.35 29.30 7.58
C SER A 94 -37.25 29.62 6.55
N LEU A 95 -36.35 30.55 6.89
CA LEU A 95 -35.17 30.84 6.10
C LEU A 95 -34.23 29.64 6.08
N PHE A 96 -34.08 28.95 7.22
CA PHE A 96 -33.33 27.71 7.27
C PHE A 96 -33.89 26.67 6.30
N GLU A 97 -35.19 26.36 6.39
CA GLU A 97 -35.87 25.38 5.53
C GLU A 97 -35.68 25.68 4.04
N THR A 98 -35.84 26.94 3.63
CA THR A 98 -35.69 27.38 2.24
C THR A 98 -34.24 27.42 1.76
N SER A 99 -33.27 27.56 2.68
CA SER A 99 -31.83 27.55 2.36
C SER A 99 -31.22 26.15 2.21
N LEU A 100 -31.94 25.09 2.63
CA LEU A 100 -31.46 23.71 2.60
C LEU A 100 -31.20 23.23 1.18
N ASN A 101 -29.94 22.99 0.87
CA ASN A 101 -29.52 22.54 -0.45
C ASN A 101 -28.34 21.56 -0.36
N PHE A 102 -28.53 20.36 -0.90
CA PHE A 102 -27.46 19.40 -1.07
C PHE A 102 -26.80 19.58 -2.43
N GLN A 103 -25.47 19.61 -2.43
CA GLN A 103 -24.66 19.77 -3.63
C GLN A 103 -23.78 18.55 -3.88
N THR A 104 -23.63 18.17 -5.14
CA THR A 104 -22.66 17.17 -5.62
C THR A 104 -21.93 17.76 -6.81
N LEU A 105 -20.59 17.65 -6.84
CA LEU A 105 -19.76 18.25 -7.90
C LEU A 105 -20.03 19.75 -8.18
N GLY A 106 -20.59 20.48 -7.21
CA GLY A 106 -20.95 21.91 -7.34
C GLY A 106 -22.36 22.16 -7.90
N TYR A 107 -23.16 21.13 -8.13
CA TYR A 107 -24.54 21.22 -8.59
C TYR A 107 -25.51 20.82 -7.49
N SER A 108 -26.59 21.59 -7.32
CA SER A 108 -27.70 21.26 -6.42
C SER A 108 -28.41 19.98 -6.87
N VAL A 109 -28.68 19.08 -5.94
CA VAL A 109 -29.35 17.79 -6.21
C VAL A 109 -30.42 17.51 -5.18
N GLY A 110 -31.51 16.89 -5.64
CA GLY A 110 -32.63 16.45 -4.82
C GLY A 110 -33.60 17.57 -4.42
N GLN A 111 -34.59 17.20 -3.61
CA GLN A 111 -35.63 18.10 -3.11
C GLN A 111 -36.02 17.74 -1.69
N LEU A 112 -36.27 18.76 -0.86
CA LEU A 112 -36.81 18.60 0.48
C LEU A 112 -38.25 18.09 0.40
N ARG A 113 -38.55 16.99 1.12
CA ARG A 113 -39.89 16.39 1.16
C ARG A 113 -40.66 16.77 2.42
N ASN A 114 -39.97 16.75 3.55
CA ASN A 114 -40.57 17.00 4.85
C ASN A 114 -39.51 17.61 5.77
N PHE A 115 -39.94 18.59 6.55
CA PHE A 115 -39.15 19.25 7.56
C PHE A 115 -39.99 19.39 8.83
N ARG A 116 -39.43 18.99 9.96
CA ARG A 116 -40.06 19.11 11.28
C ARG A 116 -39.07 19.69 12.27
N SER A 117 -39.44 20.79 12.90
CA SER A 117 -38.68 21.44 13.96
C SER A 117 -39.36 21.20 15.30
N ASN A 118 -38.63 20.62 16.26
CA ASN A 118 -39.04 20.51 17.65
C ASN A 118 -38.15 21.43 18.49
N CYS A 119 -38.65 22.62 18.81
CA CYS A 119 -37.94 23.62 19.61
C CYS A 119 -38.90 24.24 20.63
N PRO A 120 -38.67 24.07 21.94
CA PRO A 120 -37.67 23.22 22.57
C PRO A 120 -38.08 21.73 22.55
N LEU A 121 -37.11 20.82 22.56
CA LEU A 121 -37.36 19.40 22.82
C LEU A 121 -37.82 19.22 24.28
N PRO A 122 -38.89 18.43 24.54
CA PRO A 122 -39.31 18.14 25.89
C PRO A 122 -38.19 17.41 26.66
N ILE A 123 -37.93 17.87 27.88
CA ILE A 123 -36.93 17.26 28.77
C ILE A 123 -37.38 15.83 29.09
N THR A 124 -36.50 14.87 28.85
CA THR A 124 -36.67 13.46 29.20
C THR A 124 -35.53 13.02 30.10
N ASP A 125 -35.72 11.97 30.90
CA ASP A 125 -34.72 11.46 31.87
C ASP A 125 -33.36 11.13 31.23
N THR A 126 -33.29 10.96 29.90
CA THR A 126 -32.07 10.65 29.13
C THR A 126 -31.39 11.87 28.50
N LEU A 127 -32.03 13.04 28.49
CA LEU A 127 -31.56 14.27 27.84
C LEU A 127 -31.74 15.46 28.79
N THR A 128 -30.88 15.54 29.82
CA THR A 128 -30.82 16.68 30.73
C THR A 128 -29.58 17.53 30.45
N PRO A 129 -29.72 18.71 29.81
CA PRO A 129 -28.64 19.66 29.65
C PRO A 129 -28.17 20.22 31.00
N THR A 130 -26.98 20.80 31.02
CA THR A 130 -26.48 21.54 32.18
C THR A 130 -27.02 22.97 32.20
N GLY A 131 -27.60 23.41 33.32
CA GLY A 131 -27.98 24.81 33.57
C GLY A 131 -29.26 25.25 32.82
N HIS A 132 -29.23 26.45 32.23
CA HIS A 132 -30.36 27.07 31.49
C HIS A 132 -30.40 26.72 29.99
N THR A 133 -29.77 25.61 29.60
CA THR A 133 -29.74 25.17 28.20
C THR A 133 -30.85 24.16 27.93
N LEU A 134 -31.39 24.18 26.70
CA LEU A 134 -32.38 23.25 26.21
C LEU A 134 -31.94 22.69 24.86
N PHE A 135 -32.35 21.46 24.57
CA PHE A 135 -32.12 20.85 23.26
C PHE A 135 -33.21 21.28 22.28
N SER A 136 -32.86 21.32 21.00
CA SER A 136 -33.79 21.45 19.87
C SER A 136 -33.42 20.41 18.82
N SER A 137 -34.41 19.74 18.23
CA SER A 137 -34.17 18.85 17.08
C SER A 137 -34.82 19.37 15.82
N TYR A 138 -34.11 19.16 14.72
CA TYR A 138 -34.61 19.41 13.38
C TYR A 138 -34.50 18.12 12.58
N HIS A 139 -35.64 17.61 12.13
CA HIS A 139 -35.76 16.38 11.36
C HIS A 139 -36.07 16.74 9.92
N LEU A 140 -35.20 16.34 8.98
CA LEU A 140 -35.41 16.60 7.56
C LEU A 140 -35.37 15.30 6.75
N ILE A 141 -36.26 15.23 5.77
CA ILE A 141 -36.35 14.15 4.79
C ILE A 141 -36.10 14.75 3.42
N TYR A 142 -35.05 14.29 2.77
CA TYR A 142 -34.60 14.79 1.47
C TYR A 142 -34.63 13.65 0.45
N SER A 143 -35.26 13.89 -0.70
CA SER A 143 -35.37 12.89 -1.77
C SER A 143 -34.45 13.21 -2.93
N PHE A 144 -33.78 12.19 -3.46
CA PHE A 144 -32.88 12.25 -4.60
C PHE A 144 -33.38 11.37 -5.75
N GLN A 145 -33.18 11.84 -6.98
CA GLN A 145 -33.51 11.07 -8.19
C GLN A 145 -32.51 9.94 -8.48
N SER A 146 -31.36 9.95 -7.80
CA SER A 146 -30.30 8.95 -7.93
C SER A 146 -29.80 8.54 -6.55
N THR A 147 -29.21 7.34 -6.46
CA THR A 147 -28.57 6.84 -5.23
C THR A 147 -27.24 7.53 -4.90
N HIS A 148 -26.68 8.34 -5.82
CA HIS A 148 -25.43 9.11 -5.62
C HIS A 148 -24.25 8.27 -5.08
N ARG A 149 -24.18 6.98 -5.47
CA ARG A 149 -23.05 6.09 -5.15
C ARG A 149 -21.76 6.66 -5.74
N PHE A 150 -20.64 6.48 -5.04
CA PHE A 150 -19.33 7.10 -5.36
C PHE A 150 -19.29 8.62 -5.31
N GLN A 151 -20.31 9.30 -4.79
CA GLN A 151 -20.31 10.75 -4.65
C GLN A 151 -20.29 11.15 -3.18
N THR A 152 -19.95 12.41 -2.93
CA THR A 152 -20.06 13.02 -1.61
C THR A 152 -21.05 14.16 -1.72
N LEU A 153 -22.10 14.10 -0.92
CA LEU A 153 -23.06 15.19 -0.80
C LEU A 153 -22.53 16.19 0.23
N GLU A 154 -22.51 17.45 -0.15
CA GLU A 154 -22.20 18.56 0.75
C GLU A 154 -23.45 19.39 0.97
N SER A 155 -23.74 19.76 2.21
CA SER A 155 -24.77 20.75 2.54
C SER A 155 -24.26 21.69 3.60
N ILE A 156 -24.67 22.95 3.50
CA ILE A 156 -24.36 24.02 4.44
C ILE A 156 -25.62 24.28 5.26
N PHE A 157 -25.52 24.17 6.57
CA PHE A 157 -26.59 24.41 7.52
C PHE A 157 -26.26 25.68 8.30
N SER A 158 -26.88 26.81 7.94
CA SER A 158 -26.70 28.10 8.61
C SER A 158 -28.00 28.47 9.33
N PHE A 159 -27.95 28.53 10.66
CA PHE A 159 -29.04 29.02 11.49
C PHE A 159 -28.87 30.52 11.71
N LYS A 160 -29.96 31.26 11.51
CA LYS A 160 -29.98 32.71 11.69
C LYS A 160 -31.14 33.12 12.59
N GLN A 161 -30.97 34.25 13.25
CA GLN A 161 -32.05 34.93 13.94
C GLN A 161 -32.94 35.67 12.92
N LEU A 162 -34.17 36.01 13.30
CA LEU A 162 -35.07 36.86 12.49
C LEU A 162 -34.44 38.22 12.11
N ASN A 163 -33.49 38.71 12.92
CA ASN A 163 -32.75 39.94 12.66
C ASN A 163 -31.64 39.79 11.60
N GLY A 164 -31.46 38.58 11.04
CA GLY A 164 -30.43 38.25 10.06
C GLY A 164 -29.07 37.87 10.65
N ASN A 165 -28.90 37.96 11.97
CA ASN A 165 -27.67 37.58 12.66
C ASN A 165 -27.44 36.07 12.57
N GLU A 166 -26.24 35.65 12.17
CA GLU A 166 -25.87 34.23 12.11
C GLU A 166 -25.60 33.69 13.52
N LEU A 167 -26.32 32.63 13.88
CA LEU A 167 -26.20 31.97 15.18
C LEU A 167 -25.08 30.93 15.13
N ASP A 168 -25.20 29.99 14.19
CA ASP A 168 -24.20 28.95 13.97
C ASP A 168 -24.30 28.41 12.54
N CYS A 169 -23.17 27.94 12.02
CA CYS A 169 -23.07 27.36 10.69
C CYS A 169 -22.23 26.10 10.70
N GLY A 170 -22.81 25.02 10.18
CA GLY A 170 -22.17 23.73 10.03
C GLY A 170 -22.25 23.21 8.59
N ILE A 171 -21.12 22.76 8.06
CA ILE A 171 -21.07 22.01 6.80
C ILE A 171 -21.10 20.52 7.14
N ALA A 172 -22.00 19.77 6.52
CA ALA A 172 -22.05 18.32 6.64
C ALA A 172 -21.68 17.68 5.29
N LYS A 173 -20.81 16.65 5.36
CA LYS A 173 -20.38 15.88 4.19
C LYS A 173 -20.87 14.45 4.35
N ILE A 174 -21.79 14.03 3.49
CA ILE A 174 -22.45 12.72 3.56
C ILE A 174 -21.96 11.87 2.41
N THR A 175 -21.60 10.63 2.69
CA THR A 175 -21.15 9.67 1.67
C THR A 175 -22.03 8.42 1.75
N PRO A 176 -22.90 8.20 0.75
CA PRO A 176 -23.69 6.98 0.63
C PRO A 176 -22.79 5.74 0.52
N ASP A 177 -23.32 4.58 0.89
CA ASP A 177 -22.59 3.34 0.70
C ASP A 177 -22.33 3.06 -0.81
N LEU A 178 -21.15 2.52 -1.13
CA LEU A 178 -20.72 2.20 -2.50
C LEU A 178 -21.58 1.08 -3.11
N GLY A 179 -22.26 0.30 -2.28
CA GLY A 179 -23.01 -0.88 -2.67
C GLY A 179 -22.15 -2.13 -2.82
N GLU A 180 -22.79 -3.29 -2.81
CA GLU A 180 -22.12 -4.59 -2.78
C GLU A 180 -21.32 -4.88 -4.07
N THR A 181 -21.90 -4.57 -5.23
CA THR A 181 -21.29 -4.86 -6.53
C THR A 181 -19.98 -4.10 -6.75
N ALA A 182 -19.98 -2.79 -6.49
CA ALA A 182 -18.79 -1.98 -6.64
C ALA A 182 -17.75 -2.26 -5.55
N SER A 183 -18.20 -2.51 -4.32
CA SER A 183 -17.31 -2.98 -3.24
C SER A 183 -16.62 -4.29 -3.63
N ALA A 184 -17.36 -5.25 -4.17
CA ALA A 184 -16.79 -6.52 -4.63
C ALA A 184 -15.79 -6.31 -5.78
N ALA A 185 -16.11 -5.48 -6.76
CA ALA A 185 -15.21 -5.17 -7.88
C ALA A 185 -13.88 -4.56 -7.40
N LEU A 186 -13.92 -3.63 -6.44
CA LEU A 186 -12.73 -2.99 -5.87
C LEU A 186 -11.87 -3.94 -5.01
N ILE A 187 -12.46 -4.98 -4.41
CA ILE A 187 -11.73 -5.99 -3.64
C ILE A 187 -11.13 -7.05 -4.58
N PHE A 188 -11.97 -7.64 -5.43
CA PHE A 188 -11.58 -8.82 -6.22
C PHE A 188 -10.67 -8.47 -7.39
N THR A 189 -10.82 -7.29 -8.02
CA THR A 189 -9.97 -6.94 -9.18
C THR A 189 -8.49 -6.88 -8.81
N PRO A 190 -8.05 -6.13 -7.78
CA PRO A 190 -6.64 -6.11 -7.38
C PRO A 190 -6.17 -7.46 -6.83
N PHE A 191 -7.04 -8.21 -6.16
CA PHE A 191 -6.70 -9.55 -5.66
C PHE A 191 -6.44 -10.54 -6.79
N SER A 192 -7.28 -10.59 -7.83
CA SER A 192 -7.06 -11.42 -9.00
C SER A 192 -5.76 -11.07 -9.72
N ILE A 193 -5.43 -9.77 -9.81
CA ILE A 193 -4.17 -9.32 -10.41
C ILE A 193 -2.96 -9.76 -9.59
N LEU A 194 -3.03 -9.73 -8.25
CA LEU A 194 -1.98 -10.27 -7.38
C LEU A 194 -1.66 -11.74 -7.71
N VAL A 195 -2.70 -12.57 -7.88
CA VAL A 195 -2.55 -14.00 -8.21
C VAL A 195 -1.87 -14.17 -9.57
N ILE A 196 -2.26 -13.36 -10.56
CA ILE A 196 -1.67 -13.40 -11.91
C ILE A 196 -0.21 -12.93 -11.88
N VAL A 197 0.12 -11.88 -11.14
CA VAL A 197 1.50 -11.40 -10.95
C VAL A 197 2.36 -12.49 -10.31
N ALA A 198 1.87 -13.12 -9.23
CA ALA A 198 2.59 -14.19 -8.54
C ALA A 198 2.84 -15.40 -9.46
N PHE A 199 1.83 -15.81 -10.21
CA PHE A 199 1.93 -16.93 -11.15
C PHE A 199 2.87 -16.63 -12.33
N SER A 200 2.73 -15.44 -12.92
CA SER A 200 3.58 -14.96 -14.01
C SER A 200 5.05 -14.88 -13.60
N SER A 201 5.31 -14.30 -12.43
CA SER A 201 6.67 -14.16 -11.90
C SER A 201 7.29 -15.53 -11.63
N TRP A 202 6.56 -16.46 -11.01
CA TRP A 202 7.04 -17.82 -10.77
C TRP A 202 7.45 -18.56 -12.05
N ILE A 203 6.59 -18.56 -13.08
CA ILE A 203 6.88 -19.22 -14.36
C ILE A 203 8.07 -18.55 -15.05
N THR A 204 8.06 -17.22 -15.16
CA THR A 204 9.10 -16.48 -15.88
C THR A 204 10.48 -16.70 -15.27
N HIS A 205 10.60 -16.68 -13.95
CA HIS A 205 11.88 -16.90 -13.29
C HIS A 205 12.30 -18.37 -13.32
N ARG A 206 11.36 -19.31 -13.26
CA ARG A 206 11.65 -20.75 -13.41
C ARG A 206 12.25 -21.04 -14.79
N ASP A 207 11.67 -20.52 -15.86
CA ASP A 207 12.15 -20.75 -17.22
C ASP A 207 13.52 -20.11 -17.47
N ARG A 208 13.79 -18.95 -16.87
CA ARG A 208 15.13 -18.32 -16.91
C ARG A 208 16.18 -19.15 -16.18
N LEU A 209 15.81 -19.74 -15.05
CA LEU A 209 16.69 -20.60 -14.28
C LEU A 209 16.94 -21.93 -15.01
N SER A 210 15.93 -22.51 -15.66
CA SER A 210 16.10 -23.73 -16.46
C SER A 210 17.05 -23.52 -17.64
N SER A 211 16.95 -22.38 -18.33
CA SER A 211 17.78 -22.05 -19.50
C SER A 211 19.24 -21.75 -19.17
N SER A 212 19.57 -21.35 -17.93
CA SER A 212 20.93 -20.95 -17.53
C SER A 212 21.75 -22.04 -16.85
N TYR A 213 21.13 -23.14 -16.40
CA TYR A 213 21.78 -24.19 -15.60
C TYR A 213 21.63 -25.57 -16.24
N VAL A 214 22.30 -25.77 -17.39
CA VAL A 214 22.54 -27.13 -17.93
C VAL A 214 23.71 -27.83 -17.20
N LEU A 215 24.44 -27.16 -16.28
CA LEU A 215 25.65 -27.73 -15.71
C LEU A 215 26.11 -27.15 -14.34
N ASP A 216 25.31 -27.26 -13.27
CA ASP A 216 25.90 -27.47 -11.92
C ASP A 216 24.86 -27.90 -10.86
N HIS A 217 25.25 -28.84 -10.00
CA HIS A 217 24.39 -29.55 -9.03
C HIS A 217 24.32 -28.85 -7.66
N ASP A 218 23.45 -27.85 -7.50
CA ASP A 218 22.97 -27.42 -6.16
C ASP A 218 21.51 -26.92 -6.20
N SER A 219 20.56 -27.87 -6.19
CA SER A 219 19.11 -27.62 -6.34
C SER A 219 18.51 -26.68 -5.29
N VAL A 220 19.12 -26.63 -4.09
CA VAL A 220 18.67 -25.80 -2.96
C VAL A 220 18.96 -24.32 -3.18
N LEU A 221 20.15 -23.98 -3.73
CA LEU A 221 20.54 -22.58 -3.93
C LEU A 221 19.76 -21.97 -5.09
N ALA A 222 19.64 -22.72 -6.19
CA ALA A 222 18.87 -22.34 -7.37
C ALA A 222 17.38 -22.06 -7.02
N GLY A 223 16.74 -22.93 -6.24
CA GLY A 223 15.37 -22.71 -5.80
C GLY A 223 15.19 -21.53 -4.85
N GLN A 224 16.21 -21.18 -4.06
CA GLN A 224 16.15 -20.02 -3.17
C GLN A 224 16.22 -18.70 -3.95
N GLU A 225 17.01 -18.65 -5.03
CA GLU A 225 17.06 -17.50 -5.92
C GLU A 225 15.72 -17.29 -6.66
N LEU A 226 15.12 -18.38 -7.16
CA LEU A 226 13.77 -18.35 -7.77
C LEU A 226 12.74 -17.77 -6.80
N LEU A 227 12.76 -18.22 -5.55
CA LEU A 227 11.85 -17.75 -4.51
C LEU A 227 12.02 -16.25 -4.26
N TRP A 228 13.24 -15.77 -4.04
CA TRP A 228 13.46 -14.35 -3.75
C TRP A 228 13.14 -13.43 -4.93
N ALA A 229 13.44 -13.85 -6.16
CA ALA A 229 13.03 -13.11 -7.35
C ALA A 229 11.51 -12.97 -7.43
N THR A 230 10.78 -14.06 -7.18
CA THR A 230 9.31 -14.07 -7.17
C THR A 230 8.73 -13.21 -6.05
N VAL A 231 9.29 -13.32 -4.84
CA VAL A 231 8.87 -12.52 -3.67
C VAL A 231 9.07 -11.03 -3.93
N LEU A 232 10.17 -10.62 -4.57
CA LEU A 232 10.43 -9.20 -4.84
C LEU A 232 9.44 -8.60 -5.86
N ASP A 233 9.05 -9.37 -6.88
CA ASP A 233 8.04 -8.93 -7.85
C ASP A 233 6.65 -8.78 -7.19
N ILE A 234 6.26 -9.75 -6.36
CA ILE A 234 5.00 -9.69 -5.59
C ILE A 234 5.03 -8.52 -4.61
N ALA A 235 6.15 -8.31 -3.92
CA ALA A 235 6.32 -7.22 -2.98
C ALA A 235 6.21 -5.85 -3.67
N GLU A 236 6.66 -5.70 -4.91
CA GLU A 236 6.51 -4.47 -5.67
C GLU A 236 5.04 -4.12 -5.95
N TYR A 237 4.23 -5.11 -6.33
CA TYR A 237 2.79 -4.92 -6.51
C TYR A 237 2.07 -4.61 -5.18
N LEU A 238 2.32 -5.41 -4.14
CA LEU A 238 1.74 -5.19 -2.81
C LEU A 238 2.10 -3.80 -2.26
N ARG A 239 3.35 -3.35 -2.46
CA ARG A 239 3.80 -2.03 -2.05
C ARG A 239 3.04 -0.90 -2.74
N HIS A 240 2.62 -1.07 -4.00
CA HIS A 240 1.76 -0.08 -4.66
C HIS A 240 0.38 -0.02 -3.99
N LEU A 241 -0.26 -1.16 -3.74
CA LEU A 241 -1.56 -1.21 -3.06
C LEU A 241 -1.49 -0.62 -1.66
N GLN A 242 -0.44 -0.95 -0.92
CA GLN A 242 -0.19 -0.41 0.42
C GLN A 242 0.08 1.09 0.39
N PHE A 243 0.82 1.60 -0.59
CA PHE A 243 0.99 3.03 -0.76
C PHE A 243 -0.37 3.71 -0.98
N THR A 244 -1.23 3.17 -1.85
CA THR A 244 -2.58 3.71 -2.06
C THR A 244 -3.38 3.71 -0.77
N PHE A 245 -3.40 2.59 -0.04
CA PHE A 245 -4.13 2.44 1.22
C PHE A 245 -3.62 3.35 2.35
N VAL A 246 -2.34 3.26 2.68
CA VAL A 246 -1.70 4.01 3.76
C VAL A 246 -1.76 5.51 3.46
N SER A 247 -1.55 5.91 2.20
CA SER A 247 -1.67 7.31 1.83
C SER A 247 -3.11 7.83 1.88
N ALA A 248 -4.14 7.00 1.68
CA ALA A 248 -5.55 7.38 1.91
C ALA A 248 -5.91 7.48 3.40
N SER A 249 -5.05 6.96 4.29
CA SER A 249 -5.21 6.99 5.75
C SER A 249 -4.51 8.20 6.39
N MET A 250 -4.10 9.18 5.58
CA MET A 250 -3.56 10.45 6.06
C MET A 250 -4.67 11.34 6.65
N THR A 251 -4.34 12.25 7.57
CA THR A 251 -5.31 13.16 8.21
C THR A 251 -5.66 14.35 7.31
N ILE A 252 -5.88 14.09 6.02
CA ILE A 252 -6.24 15.11 5.03
C ILE A 252 -7.75 15.02 4.78
N GLU A 253 -8.39 16.15 4.48
CA GLU A 253 -9.81 16.20 4.14
C GLU A 253 -10.09 15.69 2.71
N TYR A 254 -10.00 14.37 2.55
CA TYR A 254 -10.39 13.68 1.32
C TYR A 254 -11.86 13.92 0.95
N PRO A 255 -12.22 13.87 -0.34
CA PRO A 255 -13.62 13.72 -0.71
C PRO A 255 -14.15 12.42 -0.10
N GLY A 256 -15.36 12.45 0.43
CA GLY A 256 -15.90 11.39 1.27
C GLY A 256 -15.96 10.00 0.63
N PHE A 257 -16.17 9.90 -0.69
CA PHE A 257 -16.17 8.60 -1.40
C PHE A 257 -14.78 7.95 -1.54
N TYR A 258 -13.70 8.73 -1.45
CA TYR A 258 -12.35 8.28 -1.76
C TYR A 258 -11.81 7.28 -0.73
N VAL A 259 -11.98 7.57 0.56
CA VAL A 259 -11.49 6.70 1.63
C VAL A 259 -12.23 5.34 1.64
N PRO A 260 -13.57 5.27 1.52
CA PRO A 260 -14.28 4.00 1.35
C PRO A 260 -13.87 3.20 0.11
N ALA A 261 -13.60 3.88 -1.02
CA ALA A 261 -13.18 3.21 -2.25
C ALA A 261 -11.78 2.58 -2.10
N VAL A 262 -10.82 3.36 -1.59
CA VAL A 262 -9.45 2.87 -1.33
C VAL A 262 -9.42 1.86 -0.17
N GLY A 263 -10.31 1.99 0.81
CA GLY A 263 -10.44 1.08 1.95
C GLY A 263 -10.69 -0.37 1.53
N LYS A 264 -11.23 -0.62 0.34
CA LYS A 264 -11.37 -1.98 -0.22
C LYS A 264 -10.03 -2.69 -0.46
N LEU A 265 -8.91 -1.96 -0.42
CA LEU A 265 -7.55 -2.50 -0.45
C LEU A 265 -6.98 -2.86 0.94
N ALA A 266 -7.76 -2.73 2.02
CA ALA A 266 -7.32 -2.97 3.40
C ALA A 266 -6.69 -4.34 3.65
N TRP A 267 -7.07 -5.36 2.88
CA TRP A 267 -6.50 -6.70 2.96
C TRP A 267 -5.00 -6.72 2.62
N ALA A 268 -4.54 -5.83 1.74
CA ALA A 268 -3.12 -5.68 1.41
C ALA A 268 -2.30 -5.08 2.56
N SER A 269 -2.98 -4.51 3.57
CA SER A 269 -2.39 -3.85 4.74
C SER A 269 -2.74 -4.54 6.06
N LEU A 270 -3.05 -5.85 6.03
CA LEU A 270 -3.37 -6.69 7.20
C LEU A 270 -4.69 -6.37 7.93
N LEU A 271 -5.55 -5.52 7.36
CA LEU A 271 -6.84 -5.14 7.94
C LEU A 271 -8.00 -5.88 7.26
N TYR A 272 -7.91 -7.21 7.14
CA TYR A 272 -8.95 -8.03 6.50
C TYR A 272 -9.90 -8.71 7.50
N TRP A 273 -9.40 -9.08 8.69
CA TRP A 273 -10.18 -9.73 9.73
C TRP A 273 -10.08 -8.95 11.04
N ARG A 274 -11.21 -8.76 11.72
CA ARG A 274 -11.31 -7.95 12.94
C ARG A 274 -10.45 -8.48 14.10
N GLY A 275 -10.02 -9.74 14.02
CA GLY A 275 -9.16 -10.34 15.02
C GLY A 275 -9.90 -10.76 16.30
N PRO A 276 -9.21 -11.45 17.22
CA PRO A 276 -9.77 -11.89 18.50
C PRO A 276 -9.76 -10.79 19.57
N PHE A 277 -9.08 -9.66 19.34
CA PHE A 277 -9.04 -8.54 20.28
C PHE A 277 -10.08 -7.49 19.89
N ASP A 278 -11.35 -7.81 20.14
CA ASP A 278 -12.50 -6.93 19.92
C ASP A 278 -13.00 -6.25 21.19
N TYR A 279 -12.32 -6.46 22.33
CA TYR A 279 -12.65 -5.84 23.61
C TYR A 279 -12.68 -4.32 23.51
N GLY A 280 -13.81 -3.72 23.89
CA GLY A 280 -14.04 -2.28 23.90
C GLY A 280 -14.97 -1.81 22.78
N TYR A 281 -14.88 -0.53 22.43
CA TYR A 281 -15.71 0.07 21.39
C TYR A 281 -15.25 -0.39 20.00
N SER A 282 -16.11 -1.14 19.29
CA SER A 282 -15.91 -1.49 17.88
C SER A 282 -16.75 -0.58 17.00
N TYR A 283 -16.18 -0.13 15.88
CA TYR A 283 -16.92 0.66 14.92
C TYR A 283 -17.93 -0.22 14.18
N GLN A 284 -19.18 0.24 14.10
CA GLN A 284 -20.24 -0.44 13.35
C GLN A 284 -20.03 -0.35 11.82
N GLY A 285 -19.08 0.47 11.38
CA GLY A 285 -18.80 0.84 9.98
C GLY A 285 -20.01 1.41 9.27
N PRO A 286 -20.27 1.10 7.99
CA PRO A 286 -21.43 1.64 7.29
C PRO A 286 -22.71 1.35 8.08
N SER A 287 -23.40 2.39 8.50
CA SER A 287 -24.62 2.32 9.30
C SER A 287 -25.69 3.15 8.61
N GLY A 288 -26.94 2.69 8.59
CA GLY A 288 -28.01 3.39 7.88
C GLY A 288 -27.68 3.72 6.43
N GLY A 289 -27.04 2.82 5.68
CA GLY A 289 -26.75 3.03 4.24
C GLY A 289 -25.71 4.12 3.90
N MET A 290 -25.00 4.67 4.88
CA MET A 290 -23.95 5.68 4.66
C MET A 290 -22.71 5.42 5.54
N TYR A 291 -21.59 6.07 5.19
CA TYR A 291 -20.35 5.96 5.96
C TYR A 291 -20.30 6.97 7.11
N PRO A 292 -20.11 6.54 8.38
CA PRO A 292 -20.06 7.44 9.52
C PRO A 292 -18.72 8.18 9.60
N SER A 293 -18.72 9.46 9.92
CA SER A 293 -17.51 10.29 9.92
C SER A 293 -17.12 10.83 11.31
N ASN A 294 -16.92 9.96 12.29
CA ASN A 294 -16.67 10.36 13.68
C ASN A 294 -15.23 10.03 14.13
N SER A 295 -14.23 10.59 13.44
CA SER A 295 -12.82 10.34 13.79
C SER A 295 -11.94 11.59 13.64
N SER A 296 -11.00 11.73 14.56
CA SER A 296 -10.04 12.84 14.62
C SER A 296 -8.82 12.64 13.72
N TYR A 297 -8.39 11.39 13.54
CA TYR A 297 -7.17 11.04 12.77
C TYR A 297 -7.51 10.23 11.53
N GLY A 298 -6.75 10.39 10.45
CA GLY A 298 -7.01 9.74 9.16
C GLY A 298 -6.98 8.22 9.22
N LEU A 299 -6.03 7.66 9.99
CA LEU A 299 -5.98 6.21 10.19
C LEU A 299 -7.25 5.75 10.94
N GLY A 300 -7.61 6.45 12.03
CA GLY A 300 -8.81 6.12 12.83
C GLY A 300 -10.10 6.21 12.02
N PHE A 301 -10.15 7.16 11.09
CA PHE A 301 -11.24 7.29 10.12
C PHE A 301 -11.29 6.06 9.20
N MET A 302 -10.14 5.59 8.71
CA MET A 302 -10.06 4.37 7.88
C MET A 302 -10.57 3.12 8.63
N THR A 303 -10.17 2.88 9.88
CA THR A 303 -10.68 1.71 10.63
C THR A 303 -12.17 1.79 10.92
N GLN A 304 -12.69 3.01 11.14
CA GLN A 304 -14.12 3.25 11.23
C GLN A 304 -14.84 2.83 9.95
N MET A 305 -14.34 3.20 8.76
CA MET A 305 -14.93 2.77 7.47
C MET A 305 -14.94 1.24 7.29
N LEU A 306 -13.91 0.56 7.80
CA LEU A 306 -13.68 -0.87 7.59
C LEU A 306 -14.41 -1.78 8.57
N ARG A 307 -15.21 -1.25 9.51
CA ARG A 307 -15.75 -2.02 10.66
C ARG A 307 -14.63 -2.67 11.48
N TYR A 308 -13.44 -2.06 11.52
CA TYR A 308 -12.31 -2.60 12.27
C TYR A 308 -12.38 -2.10 13.72
N PRO A 309 -11.87 -2.84 14.72
CA PRO A 309 -11.82 -2.36 16.10
C PRO A 309 -11.02 -1.06 16.24
N ASN A 310 -11.17 -0.39 17.39
CA ASN A 310 -10.44 0.83 17.73
C ASN A 310 -8.94 0.69 17.38
N MET A 311 -8.31 1.81 17.01
CA MET A 311 -6.88 1.88 16.76
C MET A 311 -6.02 1.26 17.84
N LEU A 312 -6.45 1.38 19.09
CA LEU A 312 -5.79 0.75 20.23
C LEU A 312 -5.67 -0.78 20.11
N ASN A 313 -6.55 -1.46 19.39
CA ASN A 313 -6.44 -2.91 19.16
C ASN A 313 -5.96 -3.23 17.75
N THR A 314 -5.78 -2.21 16.90
CA THR A 314 -5.51 -2.41 15.48
C THR A 314 -4.17 -3.06 15.20
N LEU A 315 -3.13 -2.63 15.92
CA LEU A 315 -1.80 -3.21 15.82
C LEU A 315 -1.79 -4.70 16.23
N ALA A 316 -2.39 -5.04 17.37
CA ALA A 316 -2.44 -6.41 17.88
C ALA A 316 -3.19 -7.35 16.92
N ASN A 317 -4.36 -6.94 16.43
CA ASN A 317 -5.11 -7.71 15.44
C ASN A 317 -4.36 -7.84 14.11
N SER A 318 -3.65 -6.79 13.68
CA SER A 318 -2.81 -6.84 12.47
C SER A 318 -1.65 -7.84 12.61
N MET A 319 -1.06 -7.97 13.81
CA MET A 319 -0.02 -8.97 14.09
C MET A 319 -0.56 -10.39 14.07
N VAL A 320 -1.77 -10.62 14.58
CA VAL A 320 -2.46 -11.91 14.47
C VAL A 320 -2.76 -12.23 13.01
N ASN A 321 -3.28 -11.27 12.26
CA ASN A 321 -3.55 -11.40 10.82
C ASN A 321 -2.27 -11.74 10.03
N LEU A 322 -1.15 -11.10 10.37
CA LEU A 322 0.16 -11.42 9.80
C LEU A 322 0.55 -12.88 10.10
N ALA A 323 0.40 -13.32 11.35
CA ALA A 323 0.72 -14.70 11.74
C ALA A 323 -0.16 -15.73 11.00
N ILE A 324 -1.45 -15.43 10.80
CA ILE A 324 -2.38 -16.29 10.05
C ILE A 324 -1.94 -16.43 8.59
N ILE A 325 -1.62 -15.32 7.91
CA ILE A 325 -1.18 -15.34 6.50
C ILE A 325 0.19 -16.02 6.34
N MET A 326 1.11 -15.83 7.30
CA MET A 326 2.47 -16.39 7.21
C MET A 326 2.60 -17.83 7.67
N SER A 327 1.68 -18.32 8.49
CA SER A 327 1.64 -19.72 8.93
C SER A 327 1.69 -20.74 7.77
N PRO A 328 0.82 -20.68 6.74
CA PRO A 328 0.89 -21.63 5.62
C PRO A 328 2.21 -21.53 4.83
N ILE A 329 2.75 -20.32 4.65
CA ILE A 329 4.03 -20.10 3.96
C ILE A 329 5.17 -20.76 4.76
N PHE A 330 5.17 -20.63 6.09
CA PHE A 330 6.13 -21.28 6.96
C PHE A 330 6.12 -22.81 6.83
N PHE A 331 4.94 -23.43 6.83
CA PHE A 331 4.82 -24.88 6.69
C PHE A 331 5.27 -25.36 5.31
N ILE A 332 4.91 -24.66 4.24
CA ILE A 332 5.35 -24.97 2.87
C ILE A 332 6.87 -24.88 2.75
N LEU A 333 7.48 -23.81 3.26
CA LEU A 333 8.94 -23.63 3.23
C LEU A 333 9.66 -24.66 4.09
N SER A 334 9.11 -24.99 5.27
CA SER A 334 9.66 -26.03 6.13
C SER A 334 9.67 -27.39 5.44
N LEU A 335 8.57 -27.75 4.76
CA LEU A 335 8.47 -28.97 3.97
C LEU A 335 9.45 -28.96 2.78
N TRP A 336 9.53 -27.84 2.06
CA TRP A 336 10.44 -27.71 0.92
C TRP A 336 11.90 -27.84 1.33
N PHE A 337 12.34 -27.14 2.38
CA PHE A 337 13.69 -27.27 2.91
C PHE A 337 13.96 -28.65 3.50
N TRP A 338 12.97 -29.30 4.11
CA TRP A 338 13.09 -30.68 4.58
C TRP A 338 13.39 -31.65 3.42
N ILE A 339 12.59 -31.61 2.36
CA ILE A 339 12.77 -32.47 1.18
C ILE A 339 14.13 -32.18 0.53
N ALA A 340 14.45 -30.92 0.30
CA ALA A 340 15.69 -30.54 -0.37
C ALA A 340 16.94 -30.91 0.47
N SER A 341 16.83 -30.86 1.80
CA SER A 341 17.87 -31.31 2.73
C SER A 341 18.04 -32.83 2.74
N SER A 342 16.97 -33.61 2.52
CA SER A 342 17.04 -35.07 2.43
C SER A 342 17.68 -35.59 1.14
N SER A 343 17.68 -34.77 0.08
CA SER A 343 18.24 -35.13 -1.24
C SER A 343 19.77 -34.99 -1.32
N ILE A 344 20.39 -34.26 -0.38
CA ILE A 344 21.84 -34.02 -0.39
C ILE A 344 22.49 -35.01 0.59
N ASN A 345 23.13 -36.05 0.04
CA ASN A 345 23.78 -37.16 0.78
C ASN A 345 25.01 -36.77 1.64
N SER A 346 25.18 -35.48 1.94
CA SER A 346 26.45 -34.95 2.44
C SER A 346 26.24 -34.00 3.63
N ARG A 347 25.71 -34.51 4.75
CA ARG A 347 25.93 -34.09 6.17
C ARG A 347 24.75 -34.52 7.06
N PRO A 348 24.96 -34.89 8.34
CA PRO A 348 23.87 -35.04 9.30
C PRO A 348 23.29 -33.66 9.59
N ASN A 349 22.21 -33.32 8.89
CA ASN A 349 21.47 -32.09 9.00
C ASN A 349 20.53 -32.20 10.20
N THR A 350 20.90 -31.57 11.32
CA THR A 350 20.06 -31.48 12.52
C THR A 350 18.72 -30.85 12.16
N PHE A 351 17.61 -31.36 12.70
CA PHE A 351 16.25 -30.82 12.48
C PHE A 351 16.16 -29.29 12.67
N LEU A 352 16.94 -28.77 13.62
CA LEU A 352 17.05 -27.35 13.90
C LEU A 352 17.58 -26.50 12.71
N SER A 353 18.40 -27.07 11.82
CA SER A 353 19.03 -26.36 10.71
C SER A 353 18.02 -25.93 9.64
N PHE A 354 17.16 -26.84 9.18
CA PHE A 354 16.16 -26.49 8.16
C PHE A 354 15.04 -25.61 8.74
N ILE A 355 14.64 -25.82 10.00
CA ILE A 355 13.69 -24.94 10.70
C ILE A 355 14.24 -23.52 10.79
N LYS A 356 15.51 -23.34 11.18
CA LYS A 356 16.15 -22.00 11.20
C LYS A 356 16.09 -21.33 9.83
N LYS A 357 16.34 -22.07 8.75
CA LYS A 357 16.25 -21.55 7.38
C LYS A 357 14.81 -21.16 7.01
N ALA A 358 13.83 -22.00 7.31
CA ALA A 358 12.42 -21.74 7.06
C ALA A 358 11.90 -20.51 7.83
N VAL A 359 12.25 -20.39 9.12
CA VAL A 359 11.91 -19.22 9.95
C VAL A 359 12.52 -17.95 9.36
N GLY A 360 13.82 -17.96 9.05
CA GLY A 360 14.51 -16.80 8.48
C GLY A 360 13.91 -16.33 7.15
N THR A 361 13.62 -17.26 6.25
CA THR A 361 12.96 -16.95 4.97
C THR A 361 11.54 -16.44 5.17
N THR A 362 10.75 -17.06 6.05
CA THR A 362 9.37 -16.62 6.34
C THR A 362 9.33 -15.20 6.90
N VAL A 363 10.20 -14.91 7.88
CA VAL A 363 10.33 -13.56 8.46
C VAL A 363 10.78 -12.55 7.40
N GLY A 364 11.73 -12.93 6.53
CA GLY A 364 12.16 -12.06 5.44
C GLY A 364 11.03 -11.76 4.44
N ILE A 365 10.22 -12.75 4.06
CA ILE A 365 9.01 -12.56 3.24
C ILE A 365 8.03 -11.60 3.95
N ALA A 366 7.85 -11.75 5.27
CA ALA A 366 6.95 -10.90 6.06
C ALA A 366 7.40 -9.45 6.08
N LEU A 367 8.70 -9.20 6.21
CA LEU A 367 9.26 -7.87 6.14
C LEU A 367 9.14 -7.27 4.73
N CYS A 368 9.35 -8.07 3.68
CA CYS A 368 9.15 -7.61 2.29
C CYS A 368 7.68 -7.23 2.03
N PHE A 369 6.74 -8.01 2.53
CA PHE A 369 5.32 -7.82 2.22
C PHE A 369 4.64 -6.80 3.13
N PHE A 370 4.91 -6.76 4.43
CA PHE A 370 4.04 -6.03 5.38
C PHE A 370 4.75 -5.07 6.34
N SER A 371 6.04 -4.77 6.12
CA SER A 371 6.77 -3.81 6.95
C SER A 371 6.16 -2.40 6.94
N VAL A 372 5.71 -1.91 5.78
CA VAL A 372 5.10 -0.58 5.61
C VAL A 372 3.82 -0.40 6.45
N PRO A 373 2.76 -1.21 6.30
CA PRO A 373 1.54 -1.03 7.10
C PRO A 373 1.80 -1.21 8.60
N LEU A 374 2.61 -2.20 8.99
CA LEU A 374 2.91 -2.45 10.39
C LEU A 374 3.63 -1.27 11.05
N LEU A 375 4.59 -0.69 10.35
CA LEU A 375 5.34 0.47 10.84
C LEU A 375 4.46 1.72 10.94
N SER A 376 3.46 1.88 10.05
CA SER A 376 2.49 2.95 10.14
C SER A 376 1.60 2.83 11.39
N TYR A 377 1.15 1.61 11.71
CA TYR A 377 0.34 1.37 12.92
C TYR A 377 1.15 1.55 14.20
N ILE A 378 2.41 1.09 14.22
CA ILE A 378 3.32 1.32 15.36
C ILE A 378 3.60 2.81 15.55
N ALA A 379 3.85 3.55 14.47
CA ALA A 379 4.09 4.99 14.55
C ALA A 379 2.84 5.76 15.01
N TYR A 380 1.64 5.30 14.66
CA TYR A 380 0.39 5.84 15.20
C TYR A 380 0.28 5.64 16.72
N ASP A 381 0.61 4.46 17.24
CA ASP A 381 0.62 4.21 18.69
C ASP A 381 1.55 5.19 19.43
N LEU A 382 2.66 5.62 18.82
CA LEU A 382 3.57 6.62 19.41
C LEU A 382 2.99 8.04 19.44
N LEU A 383 1.98 8.36 18.63
CA LEU A 383 1.27 9.63 18.74
C LEU A 383 0.42 9.70 20.02
N LEU A 384 -0.02 8.55 20.54
CA LEU A 384 -0.88 8.45 21.72
C LEU A 384 -0.09 8.30 23.03
N VAL A 385 1.16 8.78 23.08
CA VAL A 385 2.06 8.66 24.26
C VAL A 385 1.42 9.21 25.55
N GLY A 386 0.54 10.20 25.47
CA GLY A 386 -0.18 10.74 26.63
C GLY A 386 -1.43 9.95 27.05
N TYR A 387 -1.94 9.06 26.20
CA TYR A 387 -3.19 8.31 26.43
C TYR A 387 -2.94 6.81 26.68
N LEU A 388 -1.74 6.32 26.35
CA LEU A 388 -1.37 4.92 26.45
C LEU A 388 -0.50 4.64 27.68
N PRO A 389 -0.62 3.46 28.31
CA PRO A 389 0.30 3.04 29.35
C PRO A 389 1.76 2.97 28.86
N ASN A 390 2.71 3.37 29.71
CA ASN A 390 4.15 3.43 29.39
C ASN A 390 4.72 2.13 28.81
N TYR A 391 4.27 0.96 29.28
CA TYR A 391 4.77 -0.33 28.78
C TYR A 391 4.44 -0.53 27.29
N ARG A 392 3.29 -0.04 26.82
CA ARG A 392 2.85 -0.21 25.44
C ARG A 392 3.67 0.66 24.50
N ILE A 393 3.99 1.87 24.93
CA ILE A 393 4.88 2.78 24.21
C ILE A 393 6.28 2.15 24.10
N GLY A 394 6.80 1.59 25.20
CA GLY A 394 8.06 0.86 25.20
C GLY A 394 8.08 -0.30 24.20
N LEU A 395 7.01 -1.09 24.15
CA LEU A 395 6.85 -2.17 23.16
C LEU A 395 6.78 -1.65 21.72
N ALA A 396 6.07 -0.54 21.48
CA ALA A 396 5.97 0.08 20.16
C ALA A 396 7.36 0.54 19.66
N ILE A 397 8.14 1.22 20.51
CA ILE A 397 9.52 1.64 20.18
C ILE A 397 10.40 0.42 19.90
N LEU A 398 10.33 -0.62 20.74
CA LEU A 398 11.11 -1.85 20.54
C LEU A 398 10.75 -2.53 19.21
N MET A 399 9.47 -2.67 18.88
CA MET A 399 9.02 -3.26 17.63
C MET A 399 9.46 -2.44 16.41
N LEU A 400 9.39 -1.11 16.51
CA LEU A 400 9.89 -0.20 15.46
C LEU A 400 11.37 -0.44 15.19
N LEU A 401 12.20 -0.49 16.23
CA LEU A 401 13.64 -0.76 16.11
C LEU A 401 13.92 -2.15 15.54
N ILE A 402 13.16 -3.17 15.96
CA ILE A 402 13.28 -4.54 15.44
C ILE A 402 12.94 -4.59 13.95
N ILE A 403 11.82 -4.00 13.53
CA ILE A 403 11.41 -4.02 12.11
C ILE A 403 12.43 -3.27 11.25
N CYS A 404 12.89 -2.09 11.68
CA CYS A 404 13.90 -1.32 10.97
C CYS A 404 15.24 -2.08 10.90
N GLY A 405 15.70 -2.64 12.01
CA GLY A 405 16.94 -3.42 12.08
C GLY A 405 16.89 -4.69 11.26
N ALA A 406 15.79 -5.43 11.33
CA ALA A 406 15.58 -6.66 10.56
C ALA A 406 15.45 -6.36 9.06
N SER A 407 14.77 -5.28 8.67
CA SER A 407 14.66 -4.84 7.27
C SER A 407 16.02 -4.42 6.71
N HIS A 408 16.84 -3.73 7.53
CA HIS A 408 18.22 -3.38 7.16
C HIS A 408 19.08 -4.64 6.97
N PHE A 409 19.00 -5.59 7.90
CA PHE A 409 19.71 -6.86 7.81
C PHE A 409 19.29 -7.66 6.57
N LEU A 410 17.99 -7.79 6.31
CA LEU A 410 17.45 -8.46 5.13
C LEU A 410 17.98 -7.85 3.83
N THR A 411 17.95 -6.51 3.74
CA THR A 411 18.47 -5.78 2.57
C THR A 411 19.95 -6.10 2.33
N ARG A 412 20.75 -6.14 3.41
CA ARG A 412 22.16 -6.51 3.33
C ARG A 412 22.33 -7.95 2.84
N THR A 413 21.59 -8.91 3.40
CA THR A 413 21.66 -10.31 2.99
C THR A 413 21.30 -10.52 1.52
N LEU A 414 20.19 -9.92 1.06
CA LEU A 414 19.78 -10.03 -0.34
C LEU A 414 20.82 -9.43 -1.28
N TYR A 415 21.36 -8.26 -0.92
CA TYR A 415 22.41 -7.62 -1.72
C TYR A 415 23.67 -8.48 -1.80
N ASP A 416 24.15 -9.00 -0.66
CA ASP A 416 25.38 -9.79 -0.63
C ASP A 416 25.23 -11.04 -1.53
N GLN A 417 24.05 -11.70 -1.51
CA GLN A 417 23.74 -12.81 -2.43
C GLN A 417 23.78 -12.41 -3.91
N PHE A 418 23.13 -11.30 -4.30
CA PHE A 418 23.11 -10.86 -5.71
C PHE A 418 24.45 -10.29 -6.18
N SER A 419 25.25 -9.71 -5.28
CA SER A 419 26.54 -9.07 -5.64
C SER A 419 27.65 -10.09 -5.88
N ILE A 420 27.72 -11.16 -5.09
CA ILE A 420 28.71 -12.24 -5.28
C ILE A 420 28.61 -12.85 -6.69
N LYS A 421 27.39 -12.93 -7.24
CA LYS A 421 27.09 -13.47 -8.57
C LYS A 421 27.40 -12.52 -9.73
N LEU A 422 27.39 -11.20 -9.48
CA LEU A 422 27.78 -10.20 -10.49
C LEU A 422 29.31 -10.11 -10.60
N THR A 423 30.02 -10.26 -9.48
CA THR A 423 31.49 -10.25 -9.42
C THR A 423 32.13 -11.45 -10.13
N SER A 424 31.46 -12.61 -10.19
CA SER A 424 31.92 -13.75 -10.99
C SER A 424 31.79 -13.54 -12.50
N ALA A 425 31.08 -12.50 -12.95
CA ALA A 425 30.83 -12.19 -14.36
C ALA A 425 31.61 -10.97 -14.88
N SER A 426 32.30 -10.20 -14.03
CA SER A 426 33.09 -9.06 -14.46
C SER A 426 34.35 -8.91 -13.62
N ILE A 427 35.41 -9.60 -14.02
CA ILE A 427 36.77 -9.13 -13.75
C ILE A 427 37.08 -8.17 -14.89
N ASP A 428 36.99 -6.85 -14.64
CA ASP A 428 38.13 -5.99 -14.94
C ASP A 428 38.03 -4.57 -14.39
N GLU A 429 39.25 -4.10 -14.13
CA GLU A 429 39.79 -2.75 -14.02
C GLU A 429 39.52 -1.84 -12.81
N MET A 430 40.67 -1.57 -12.20
CA MET A 430 40.97 -0.69 -11.09
C MET A 430 41.20 0.73 -11.60
N GLU A 431 40.40 1.71 -11.17
CA GLU A 431 40.76 3.13 -11.32
C GLU A 431 40.25 4.03 -10.18
N ASN A 432 41.23 4.61 -9.45
CA ASN A 432 41.26 5.88 -8.72
C ASN A 432 40.45 6.09 -7.41
N SER A 433 41.20 6.42 -6.34
CA SER A 433 40.74 6.47 -4.93
C SER A 433 39.76 7.60 -4.55
N LEU A 434 39.48 8.55 -5.47
CA LEU A 434 38.41 9.55 -5.29
C LEU A 434 37.09 9.05 -5.91
N LYS A 435 37.17 8.35 -7.06
CA LYS A 435 36.04 7.61 -7.65
C LYS A 435 35.59 6.50 -6.69
N THR A 436 36.49 5.89 -5.92
CA THR A 436 36.12 4.84 -4.96
C THR A 436 35.27 5.34 -3.79
N ASN A 437 35.53 6.53 -3.23
CA ASN A 437 34.70 7.07 -2.14
C ASN A 437 33.29 7.45 -2.64
N LEU A 438 33.19 8.14 -3.78
CA LEU A 438 31.89 8.49 -4.37
C LEU A 438 31.15 7.26 -4.90
N ALA A 439 31.88 6.27 -5.45
CA ALA A 439 31.31 4.99 -5.86
C ALA A 439 30.88 4.13 -4.66
N TRP A 440 31.61 4.16 -3.54
CA TRP A 440 31.25 3.49 -2.30
C TRP A 440 29.98 4.10 -1.70
N ILE A 441 29.92 5.43 -1.59
CA ILE A 441 28.72 6.16 -1.16
C ILE A 441 27.54 5.85 -2.10
N ARG A 442 27.75 5.91 -3.42
CA ARG A 442 26.72 5.59 -4.42
C ARG A 442 26.24 4.15 -4.29
N ASN A 443 27.14 3.18 -4.09
CA ASN A 443 26.78 1.77 -3.92
C ASN A 443 26.04 1.53 -2.61
N MET A 444 26.42 2.21 -1.52
CA MET A 444 25.76 2.12 -0.23
C MET A 444 24.35 2.74 -0.26
N ILE A 445 24.21 3.93 -0.85
CA ILE A 445 22.91 4.58 -1.08
C ILE A 445 22.06 3.68 -1.98
N SER A 446 22.64 3.12 -3.04
CA SER A 446 21.93 2.27 -3.99
C SER A 446 21.36 1.00 -3.38
N ARG A 447 22.05 0.46 -2.40
CA ARG A 447 21.60 -0.71 -1.63
C ARG A 447 20.43 -0.39 -0.71
N HIS A 448 20.49 0.72 0.02
CA HIS A 448 19.58 0.95 1.14
C HIS A 448 18.36 1.80 0.80
N LEU A 449 18.51 2.79 -0.09
CA LEU A 449 17.50 3.81 -0.33
C LEU A 449 16.16 3.25 -0.85
N PRO A 450 16.12 2.25 -1.75
CA PRO A 450 14.84 1.71 -2.22
C PRO A 450 14.00 1.01 -1.14
N HIS A 451 14.66 0.51 -0.09
CA HIS A 451 14.01 -0.22 1.00
C HIS A 451 13.68 0.69 2.19
N THR A 452 14.49 1.72 2.46
CA THR A 452 14.29 2.61 3.61
C THR A 452 13.24 3.70 3.33
N MET A 453 13.10 4.18 2.09
CA MET A 453 12.15 5.25 1.77
C MET A 453 10.69 4.89 2.08
N PRO A 454 10.19 3.69 1.70
CA PRO A 454 8.83 3.28 2.08
C PRO A 454 8.61 3.18 3.60
N LEU A 455 9.65 2.79 4.36
CA LEU A 455 9.59 2.73 5.82
C LEU A 455 9.50 4.14 6.41
N LEU A 456 10.29 5.08 5.89
CA LEU A 456 10.23 6.48 6.32
C LEU A 456 8.85 7.09 6.02
N GLN A 457 8.27 6.77 4.87
CA GLN A 457 6.89 7.16 4.53
C GLN A 457 5.88 6.59 5.50
N ALA A 458 6.00 5.30 5.87
CA ALA A 458 5.12 4.67 6.85
C ALA A 458 5.19 5.35 8.23
N VAL A 459 6.40 5.65 8.71
CA VAL A 459 6.61 6.38 9.97
C VAL A 459 6.02 7.78 9.88
N GLY A 460 6.28 8.50 8.79
CA GLY A 460 5.72 9.84 8.56
C GLY A 460 4.19 9.83 8.54
N ILE A 461 3.59 8.87 7.83
CA ILE A 461 2.13 8.75 7.74
C ILE A 461 1.52 8.30 9.08
N GLY A 462 2.13 7.39 9.81
CA GLY A 462 1.60 6.95 11.10
C GLY A 462 1.80 7.97 12.23
N GLY A 463 3.02 8.50 12.35
CA GLY A 463 3.43 9.33 13.48
C GLY A 463 3.03 10.81 13.37
N LEU A 464 2.87 11.35 12.16
CA LEU A 464 2.50 12.76 11.94
C LEU A 464 0.99 12.96 11.71
N GLN A 465 0.12 12.08 12.23
CA GLN A 465 -1.33 12.19 12.02
C GLN A 465 -1.94 13.47 12.62
N GLY A 466 -1.27 14.13 13.57
CA GLY A 466 -1.66 15.46 14.07
C GLY A 466 -1.27 16.64 13.16
N PHE A 467 -0.40 16.41 12.17
CA PHE A 467 0.16 17.47 11.31
C PHE A 467 -0.02 17.12 9.83
N PRO A 468 -1.21 17.34 9.24
CA PRO A 468 -1.54 16.83 7.90
C PRO A 468 -0.68 17.44 6.79
N ILE A 469 -0.29 18.70 6.93
CA ILE A 469 0.62 19.36 5.97
C ILE A 469 2.02 18.73 6.03
N ALA A 470 2.55 18.50 7.24
CA ALA A 470 3.85 17.85 7.41
C ALA A 470 3.84 16.41 6.87
N GLN A 471 2.74 15.68 7.10
CA GLN A 471 2.50 14.33 6.59
C GLN A 471 2.54 14.28 5.05
N LEU A 472 1.98 15.29 4.37
CA LEU A 472 2.01 15.39 2.92
C LEU A 472 3.41 15.75 2.40
N LEU A 473 4.08 16.71 3.04
CA LEU A 473 5.42 17.14 2.63
C LEU A 473 6.45 16.01 2.75
N ILE A 474 6.43 15.22 3.84
CA ILE A 474 7.35 14.09 3.99
C ILE A 474 7.09 13.02 2.92
N LEU A 475 5.83 12.77 2.56
CA LEU A 475 5.47 11.82 1.51
C LEU A 475 6.02 12.26 0.14
N ILE A 476 5.81 13.53 -0.23
CA ILE A 476 6.31 14.12 -1.48
C ILE A 476 7.84 14.09 -1.50
N LEU A 477 8.50 14.52 -0.42
CA LEU A 477 9.96 14.54 -0.34
C LEU A 477 10.55 13.13 -0.50
N CYS A 478 9.98 12.13 0.17
CA CYS A 478 10.43 10.74 0.05
C CYS A 478 10.26 10.21 -1.39
N GLU A 479 9.15 10.50 -2.07
CA GLU A 479 8.95 10.09 -3.46
C GLU A 479 9.88 10.84 -4.43
N CYS A 480 10.15 12.13 -4.21
CA CYS A 480 11.13 12.89 -4.98
C CYS A 480 12.53 12.28 -4.87
N VAL A 481 12.97 11.96 -3.64
CA VAL A 481 14.28 11.33 -3.39
C VAL A 481 14.34 9.94 -4.04
N TYR A 482 13.27 9.15 -3.92
CA TYR A 482 13.19 7.82 -4.53
C TYR A 482 13.23 7.90 -6.08
N LEU A 483 12.50 8.83 -6.69
CA LEU A 483 12.49 9.04 -8.13
C LEU A 483 13.86 9.52 -8.64
N PHE A 484 14.41 10.56 -8.01
CA PHE A 484 15.72 11.10 -8.35
C PHE A 484 16.81 10.03 -8.30
N PHE A 485 16.74 9.15 -7.29
CA PHE A 485 17.64 8.03 -7.18
C PHE A 485 17.57 7.08 -8.38
N HIS A 486 16.37 6.65 -8.79
CA HIS A 486 16.23 5.74 -9.95
C HIS A 486 16.61 6.40 -11.28
N LEU A 487 16.49 7.72 -11.40
CA LEU A 487 16.94 8.48 -12.58
C LEU A 487 18.47 8.61 -12.66
N THR A 488 19.15 8.71 -11.51
CA THR A 488 20.60 8.95 -11.45
C THR A 488 21.42 7.66 -11.47
N VAL A 489 20.86 6.54 -11.01
CA VAL A 489 21.52 5.24 -11.07
C VAL A 489 21.38 4.65 -12.49
N LYS A 490 22.40 4.90 -13.32
CA LYS A 490 22.63 4.12 -14.55
C LYS A 490 22.88 2.67 -14.16
N ARG A 491 21.94 1.79 -14.51
CA ARG A 491 22.14 0.33 -14.46
C ARG A 491 22.18 -0.19 -15.89
N ASP A 492 23.07 -1.13 -16.15
CA ASP A 492 23.38 -1.71 -17.47
C ASP A 492 22.14 -2.22 -18.24
N ASN A 493 21.06 -2.53 -17.52
CA ASN A 493 19.79 -2.99 -18.09
C ASN A 493 18.75 -1.86 -18.13
N GLN A 494 18.76 -1.07 -19.22
CA GLN A 494 17.90 0.11 -19.41
C GLN A 494 16.39 -0.19 -19.32
N THR A 495 15.93 -1.39 -19.68
CA THR A 495 14.49 -1.74 -19.71
C THR A 495 13.88 -2.03 -18.34
N LEU A 496 14.65 -2.61 -17.41
CA LEU A 496 14.16 -2.95 -16.06
C LEU A 496 14.03 -1.72 -15.13
N ASN A 497 14.75 -0.64 -15.43
CA ASN A 497 14.68 0.60 -14.65
C ASN A 497 13.45 1.45 -15.01
N MET A 498 12.94 1.38 -16.25
CA MET A 498 11.83 2.24 -16.70
C MET A 498 10.53 2.00 -15.93
N GLY A 499 10.19 0.74 -15.61
CA GLY A 499 8.99 0.42 -14.83
C GLY A 499 9.01 1.06 -13.44
N LYS A 500 10.15 0.98 -12.74
CA LYS A 500 10.33 1.55 -11.40
C LYS A 500 10.24 3.08 -11.40
N ILE A 501 10.80 3.72 -12.42
CA ILE A 501 10.70 5.17 -12.64
C ILE A 501 9.23 5.56 -12.85
N ILE A 502 8.50 4.85 -13.71
CA ILE A 502 7.09 5.13 -13.98
C ILE A 502 6.26 4.97 -12.70
N PHE A 503 6.40 3.86 -11.97
CA PHE A 503 5.65 3.65 -10.73
C PHE A 503 5.95 4.70 -9.66
N SER A 504 7.23 5.11 -9.53
CA SER A 504 7.60 6.20 -8.62
C SER A 504 7.02 7.54 -9.08
N ALA A 505 7.11 7.86 -10.36
CA ALA A 505 6.59 9.11 -10.92
C ALA A 505 5.07 9.18 -10.74
N THR A 506 4.36 8.07 -10.93
CA THR A 506 2.92 8.01 -10.67
C THR A 506 2.59 8.22 -9.20
N ARG A 507 3.32 7.59 -8.27
CA ARG A 507 3.13 7.82 -6.82
C ARG A 507 3.39 9.28 -6.44
N LEU A 508 4.47 9.88 -6.97
CA LEU A 508 4.76 11.29 -6.79
C LEU A 508 3.65 12.19 -7.35
N LEU A 509 3.15 11.91 -8.55
CA LEU A 509 2.04 12.64 -9.16
C LEU A 509 0.79 12.58 -8.28
N THR A 510 0.42 11.39 -7.80
CA THR A 510 -0.73 11.25 -6.89
C THR A 510 -0.52 11.98 -5.57
N ALA A 511 0.70 12.02 -5.03
CA ALA A 511 1.02 12.78 -3.82
C ALA A 511 0.90 14.30 -4.06
N LEU A 512 1.36 14.81 -5.20
CA LEU A 512 1.22 16.22 -5.57
C LEU A 512 -0.25 16.63 -5.77
N LEU A 513 -1.06 15.77 -6.38
CA LEU A 513 -2.49 16.03 -6.57
C LEU A 513 -3.23 16.18 -5.22
N LYS A 514 -2.78 15.50 -4.17
CA LYS A 514 -3.36 15.64 -2.81
C LYS A 514 -3.16 17.03 -2.21
N CYS A 515 -2.25 17.86 -2.72
CA CYS A 515 -2.14 19.27 -2.31
C CYS A 515 -3.48 20.01 -2.48
N VAL A 516 -4.31 19.63 -3.46
CA VAL A 516 -5.64 20.21 -3.66
C VAL A 516 -6.56 19.96 -2.45
N PHE A 517 -6.42 18.84 -1.76
CA PHE A 517 -7.26 18.54 -0.60
C PHE A 517 -6.94 19.41 0.61
N VAL A 518 -5.69 19.89 0.70
CA VAL A 518 -5.24 20.81 1.75
C VAL A 518 -5.55 22.26 1.37
N LEU A 519 -5.29 22.63 0.11
CA LEU A 519 -5.34 24.02 -0.35
C LEU A 519 -6.72 24.47 -0.84
N SER A 520 -7.58 23.54 -1.28
CA SER A 520 -8.86 23.91 -1.89
C SER A 520 -10.00 23.94 -0.88
N ALA A 521 -10.75 25.04 -0.88
CA ALA A 521 -12.00 25.17 -0.13
C ALA A 521 -13.20 24.47 -0.81
N SER A 522 -13.15 24.26 -2.13
CA SER A 522 -14.28 23.71 -2.91
C SER A 522 -14.32 22.19 -2.86
N GLN A 523 -15.43 21.59 -2.39
CA GLN A 523 -15.60 20.13 -2.45
C GLN A 523 -15.68 19.60 -3.87
N ALA A 524 -16.26 20.37 -4.81
CA ALA A 524 -16.33 19.97 -6.21
C ALA A 524 -14.92 19.69 -6.79
N LYS A 525 -13.95 20.57 -6.51
CA LYS A 525 -12.55 20.37 -6.92
C LYS A 525 -11.94 19.13 -6.26
N ARG A 526 -12.19 18.93 -4.96
CA ARG A 526 -11.70 17.74 -4.24
C ARG A 526 -12.28 16.45 -4.82
N GLN A 527 -13.56 16.42 -5.17
CA GLN A 527 -14.20 15.24 -5.78
C GLN A 527 -13.59 14.91 -7.15
N TRP A 528 -13.44 15.89 -8.05
CA TRP A 528 -12.81 15.68 -9.36
C TRP A 528 -11.37 15.17 -9.24
N ILE A 529 -10.55 15.78 -8.39
CA ILE A 529 -9.18 15.31 -8.16
C ILE A 529 -9.18 13.91 -7.53
N GLY A 530 -10.13 13.60 -6.64
CA GLY A 530 -10.31 12.27 -6.08
C GLY A 530 -10.52 11.21 -7.16
N TYR A 531 -11.38 11.46 -8.15
CA TYR A 531 -11.57 10.53 -9.28
C TYR A 531 -10.31 10.38 -10.11
N ILE A 532 -9.62 11.49 -10.42
CA ILE A 532 -8.37 11.45 -11.19
C ILE A 532 -7.33 10.57 -10.49
N ILE A 533 -7.15 10.73 -9.17
CA ILE A 533 -6.22 9.90 -8.39
C ILE A 533 -6.63 8.42 -8.41
N LEU A 534 -7.92 8.10 -8.25
CA LEU A 534 -8.40 6.72 -8.33
C LEU A 534 -8.15 6.11 -9.72
N CYS A 535 -8.43 6.85 -10.79
CA CYS A 535 -8.18 6.41 -12.16
C CYS A 535 -6.69 6.17 -12.42
N ILE A 536 -5.81 7.02 -11.89
CA ILE A 536 -4.35 6.84 -12.00
C ILE A 536 -3.91 5.54 -11.31
N HIS A 537 -4.36 5.29 -10.07
CA HIS A 537 -4.05 4.04 -9.37
C HIS A 537 -4.61 2.82 -10.10
N GLY A 538 -5.87 2.88 -10.55
CA GLY A 538 -6.50 1.81 -11.32
C GLY A 538 -5.75 1.52 -12.63
N SER A 539 -5.31 2.57 -13.34
CA SER A 539 -4.51 2.45 -14.56
C SER A 539 -3.17 1.75 -14.31
N VAL A 540 -2.46 2.10 -13.23
CA VAL A 540 -1.21 1.41 -12.86
C VAL A 540 -1.44 -0.06 -12.54
N ILE A 541 -2.50 -0.37 -11.80
CA ILE A 541 -2.85 -1.76 -11.45
C ILE A 541 -3.15 -2.58 -12.71
N VAL A 542 -3.94 -2.06 -13.64
CA VAL A 542 -4.36 -2.78 -14.85
C VAL A 542 -3.26 -2.76 -15.93
N LEU A 543 -2.81 -1.59 -16.37
CA LEU A 543 -1.84 -1.48 -17.46
C LEU A 543 -0.42 -1.80 -16.99
N GLY A 544 -0.05 -1.37 -15.78
CA GLY A 544 1.30 -1.53 -15.26
C GLY A 544 1.61 -2.95 -14.78
N PHE A 545 0.67 -3.59 -14.09
CA PHE A 545 0.91 -4.92 -13.51
C PHE A 545 0.21 -6.04 -14.26
N PHE A 546 -1.09 -5.92 -14.54
CA PHE A 546 -1.82 -7.01 -15.20
C PHE A 546 -1.35 -7.23 -16.65
N VAL A 547 -1.33 -6.20 -17.49
CA VAL A 547 -0.90 -6.34 -18.89
C VAL A 547 0.56 -6.82 -18.97
N VAL A 548 1.45 -6.26 -18.15
CA VAL A 548 2.87 -6.68 -18.13
C VAL A 548 3.02 -8.14 -17.71
N SER A 549 2.27 -8.60 -16.70
CA SER A 549 2.33 -9.98 -16.23
C SER A 549 1.78 -10.97 -17.26
N VAL A 550 0.68 -10.63 -17.93
CA VAL A 550 0.12 -11.44 -19.03
C VAL A 550 1.08 -11.47 -20.21
N TRP A 551 1.68 -10.34 -20.58
CA TRP A 551 2.67 -10.28 -21.64
C TRP A 551 3.89 -11.15 -21.36
N ASN A 552 4.39 -11.15 -20.11
CA ASN A 552 5.49 -12.01 -19.71
C ASN A 552 5.13 -13.51 -19.83
N LEU A 553 3.91 -13.90 -19.43
CA LEU A 553 3.41 -15.28 -19.58
C LEU A 553 3.29 -15.72 -21.04
N ILE A 554 2.78 -14.83 -21.90
CA ILE A 554 2.71 -15.11 -23.33
C ILE A 554 4.13 -15.29 -23.85
N ARG A 555 5.02 -14.32 -23.61
CA ARG A 555 6.42 -14.39 -24.07
C ARG A 555 7.14 -15.67 -23.63
N THR A 556 6.95 -16.13 -22.40
CA THR A 556 7.58 -17.38 -21.91
C THR A 556 7.07 -18.61 -22.65
N ASN A 557 5.76 -18.70 -22.89
CA ASN A 557 5.16 -19.82 -23.62
C ASN A 557 5.61 -19.89 -25.08
N TRP A 558 5.71 -18.73 -25.75
CA TRP A 558 6.21 -18.66 -27.13
C TRP A 558 7.66 -19.13 -27.20
N ARG A 559 8.53 -18.64 -26.30
CA ARG A 559 9.94 -19.05 -26.25
C ARG A 559 10.12 -20.55 -25.99
N SER A 560 9.31 -21.14 -25.10
CA SER A 560 9.34 -22.59 -24.85
C SER A 560 8.92 -23.39 -26.09
N SER A 561 8.02 -22.85 -26.92
CA SER A 561 7.55 -23.52 -28.13
C SER A 561 8.65 -23.50 -29.20
N ASP A 562 9.34 -22.37 -29.37
CA ASP A 562 10.46 -22.24 -30.31
C ASP A 562 11.61 -23.20 -29.96
N GLU A 563 12.01 -23.26 -28.68
CA GLU A 563 13.09 -24.15 -28.22
C GLU A 563 12.73 -25.64 -28.42
N SER A 564 11.44 -25.99 -28.29
CA SER A 564 10.95 -27.35 -28.58
C SER A 564 11.01 -27.70 -30.07
N LEU A 565 10.69 -26.74 -30.95
CA LEU A 565 10.75 -26.92 -32.41
C LEU A 565 12.19 -27.09 -32.90
N ASP A 566 13.13 -26.31 -32.36
CA ASP A 566 14.55 -26.44 -32.69
C ASP A 566 15.10 -27.82 -32.27
N SER A 567 14.75 -28.28 -31.06
CA SER A 567 15.18 -29.62 -30.59
C SER A 567 14.64 -30.77 -31.45
N LEU A 568 13.42 -30.63 -31.97
CA LEU A 568 12.82 -31.62 -32.88
C LEU A 568 13.49 -31.61 -34.25
N ASN A 569 13.86 -30.43 -34.76
CA ASN A 569 14.60 -30.30 -36.00
C ASN A 569 16.00 -30.88 -35.88
N ASP A 570 16.71 -30.61 -34.78
CA ASP A 570 18.04 -31.18 -34.50
C ASP A 570 18.01 -32.70 -34.35
N ALA A 571 16.98 -33.25 -33.68
CA ALA A 571 16.79 -34.69 -33.59
C ALA A 571 16.50 -35.34 -34.96
N ASN A 572 15.72 -34.68 -35.83
CA ASN A 572 15.45 -35.16 -37.19
C ASN A 572 16.68 -35.07 -38.10
N LEU A 573 17.47 -33.99 -37.99
CA LEU A 573 18.76 -33.85 -38.70
C LEU A 573 19.78 -34.90 -38.22
N GLY A 574 19.82 -35.17 -36.91
CA GLY A 574 20.61 -36.25 -36.32
C GLY A 574 20.20 -37.63 -36.83
N ALA A 575 18.90 -37.93 -36.86
CA ALA A 575 18.36 -39.19 -37.38
C ALA A 575 18.65 -39.38 -38.88
N GLN A 576 18.51 -38.32 -39.70
CA GLN A 576 18.87 -38.39 -41.13
C GLN A 576 20.38 -38.59 -41.34
N SER A 577 21.24 -38.02 -40.49
CA SER A 577 22.69 -38.25 -40.56
C SER A 577 23.08 -39.69 -40.17
N LEU A 578 22.32 -40.33 -39.26
CA LEU A 578 22.53 -41.73 -38.87
C LEU A 578 22.06 -42.70 -39.96
N ASP A 579 20.94 -42.43 -40.63
CA ASP A 579 20.46 -43.24 -41.76
C ASP A 579 21.40 -43.11 -42.97
N LEU A 580 21.93 -41.91 -43.25
CA LEU A 580 22.97 -41.71 -44.28
C LEU A 580 24.30 -42.40 -43.96
N GLN A 581 24.57 -42.73 -42.69
CA GLN A 581 25.77 -43.47 -42.28
C GLN A 581 25.55 -44.99 -42.26
N MET A 582 24.30 -45.46 -42.39
CA MET A 582 23.95 -46.89 -42.40
C MET A 582 23.90 -47.50 -43.81
N ASP A 583 23.90 -46.68 -44.86
CA ASP A 583 23.97 -47.11 -46.26
C ASP A 583 25.41 -47.22 -46.83
N ASP A 584 26.44 -46.87 -46.05
CA ASP A 584 27.86 -46.97 -46.43
C ASP A 584 28.63 -48.04 -45.61
N LEU A 585 28.00 -49.20 -45.37
CA LEU A 585 28.70 -50.42 -44.94
C LEU A 585 28.57 -51.51 -46.03
N PRO A 586 29.66 -51.73 -46.80
CA PRO A 586 30.49 -52.86 -46.39
C PRO A 586 31.99 -52.56 -46.48
N ARG A 587 32.73 -53.18 -45.54
CA ARG A 587 34.20 -53.26 -45.43
C ARG A 587 34.89 -52.09 -44.72
N LEU A 588 35.00 -52.22 -43.40
CA LEU A 588 36.25 -51.95 -42.68
C LEU A 588 36.21 -52.51 -41.25
N THR A 589 36.07 -53.83 -41.14
CA THR A 589 36.65 -54.56 -40.01
C THR A 589 38.16 -54.65 -40.24
N TYR A 590 38.92 -53.68 -39.73
CA TYR A 590 40.26 -53.87 -39.12
C TYR A 590 40.90 -52.51 -38.79
N ARG A 591 41.56 -52.46 -37.62
CA ARG A 591 42.43 -51.38 -37.08
C ARG A 591 41.75 -50.19 -36.40
N VAL A 592 41.31 -50.42 -35.18
CA VAL A 592 41.50 -49.45 -34.09
C VAL A 592 42.40 -50.13 -33.05
N ASN A 593 43.71 -49.94 -33.21
CA ASN A 593 44.69 -49.95 -32.12
C ASN A 593 46.09 -49.61 -32.67
N ARG A 594 46.70 -48.58 -32.07
CA ARG A 594 48.03 -47.96 -32.30
C ARG A 594 48.02 -46.66 -33.09
N MET A 595 48.15 -45.53 -32.39
CA MET A 595 49.45 -44.85 -32.25
C MET A 595 49.31 -43.66 -31.30
N ASN A 596 49.87 -43.83 -30.11
CA ASN A 596 50.45 -42.77 -29.33
C ASN A 596 51.90 -42.55 -29.83
N ILE A 597 52.39 -41.31 -29.72
CA ILE A 597 53.80 -40.88 -29.56
C ILE A 597 54.63 -40.45 -30.81
N ALA A 598 55.12 -39.20 -30.70
CA ALA A 598 56.37 -38.59 -31.20
C ALA A 598 56.40 -37.82 -32.54
N ARG A 599 56.62 -36.50 -32.46
CA ARG A 599 57.83 -35.75 -32.93
C ARG A 599 57.62 -34.22 -32.81
N THR A 600 58.26 -33.55 -31.85
CA THR A 600 59.54 -32.79 -31.93
C THR A 600 59.48 -31.45 -32.69
N THR A 601 59.69 -30.36 -31.92
CA THR A 601 60.32 -29.07 -32.30
C THR A 601 61.77 -29.28 -32.83
N PRO A 602 62.58 -28.29 -33.32
CA PRO A 602 62.51 -26.81 -33.18
C PRO A 602 62.97 -25.94 -34.41
N LYS A 603 62.80 -24.61 -34.36
CA LYS A 603 63.87 -23.56 -34.47
C LYS A 603 63.37 -22.15 -34.86
N ASN A 604 64.02 -21.17 -34.24
CA ASN A 604 63.92 -19.70 -34.36
C ASN A 604 64.36 -19.12 -35.71
N HIS A 605 63.82 -17.95 -36.07
CA HIS A 605 64.62 -16.84 -36.62
C HIS A 605 64.00 -15.45 -36.37
N HIS A 606 64.89 -14.50 -36.03
CA HIS A 606 64.70 -13.06 -35.83
C HIS A 606 64.20 -12.27 -37.06
N GLY A 607 63.53 -11.15 -36.80
CA GLY A 607 63.40 -10.00 -37.70
C GLY A 607 62.79 -8.79 -36.97
N SER A 608 63.60 -7.78 -36.67
CA SER A 608 63.21 -6.53 -36.00
C SER A 608 62.82 -5.46 -37.03
N ILE A 609 61.78 -4.64 -36.78
CA ILE A 609 61.68 -3.27 -37.30
C ILE A 609 61.11 -2.34 -36.21
N THR A 610 61.75 -1.18 -36.14
CA THR A 610 61.71 -0.05 -35.21
C THR A 610 60.59 0.96 -35.49
N SER A 611 60.08 1.62 -34.44
CA SER A 611 59.73 3.06 -34.44
C SER A 611 59.55 3.53 -32.98
N ARG A 612 60.53 4.24 -32.41
CA ARG A 612 60.78 5.70 -32.42
C ARG A 612 59.91 6.45 -31.40
N ILE A 613 60.52 6.65 -30.23
CA ILE A 613 60.14 7.53 -29.12
C ILE A 613 60.23 8.99 -29.57
N SER A 614 59.22 9.79 -29.22
CA SER A 614 59.28 11.25 -29.15
C SER A 614 58.86 11.65 -27.74
N HIS A 615 59.84 12.16 -26.99
CA HIS A 615 59.65 12.92 -25.77
C HIS A 615 58.94 14.24 -26.10
N HIS A 616 57.86 14.57 -25.37
CA HIS A 616 57.52 15.96 -25.14
C HIS A 616 57.31 16.17 -23.63
N SER A 617 58.30 16.84 -23.05
CA SER A 617 58.20 17.52 -21.76
C SER A 617 57.20 18.67 -21.88
N THR A 618 56.24 18.76 -20.97
CA THR A 618 55.56 20.01 -20.65
C THR A 618 55.47 20.17 -19.14
N ASP A 619 56.04 21.29 -18.73
CA ASP A 619 56.33 21.77 -17.40
C ASP A 619 55.07 21.95 -16.53
N HIS A 620 55.25 21.63 -15.26
CA HIS A 620 54.25 21.61 -14.21
C HIS A 620 54.35 22.93 -13.45
N ARG A 621 53.76 24.01 -13.97
CA ARG A 621 53.68 25.28 -13.23
C ARG A 621 52.50 26.14 -13.66
N GLY A 622 51.35 25.96 -13.01
CA GLY A 622 50.19 26.80 -13.30
C GLY A 622 48.87 26.40 -12.65
N HIS A 623 48.84 25.94 -11.39
CA HIS A 623 47.54 25.66 -10.72
C HIS A 623 47.55 25.99 -9.21
N LYS A 624 48.22 27.09 -8.83
CA LYS A 624 48.18 27.64 -7.46
C LYS A 624 47.60 29.06 -7.37
N ARG A 625 46.82 29.52 -8.35
CA ARG A 625 46.22 30.88 -8.34
C ARG A 625 44.72 30.98 -8.63
N LEU A 626 43.95 29.89 -8.57
CA LEU A 626 42.49 29.96 -8.70
C LEU A 626 41.69 29.61 -7.43
N PHE A 627 42.35 29.17 -6.35
CA PHE A 627 41.69 28.80 -5.09
C PHE A 627 41.79 29.86 -3.98
N GLN A 628 42.25 31.07 -4.32
CA GLN A 628 42.43 32.17 -3.36
C GLN A 628 41.43 33.33 -3.54
N HIS A 629 40.51 33.26 -4.51
CA HIS A 629 39.49 34.30 -4.74
C HIS A 629 38.05 33.92 -4.35
N LEU A 630 37.81 32.72 -3.82
CA LEU A 630 36.48 32.26 -3.42
C LEU A 630 36.31 32.07 -1.90
N ARG A 631 37.18 32.69 -1.09
CA ARG A 631 37.15 32.68 0.38
C ARG A 631 36.89 34.07 1.00
N VAL A 632 36.19 34.96 0.30
CA VAL A 632 35.89 36.33 0.79
C VAL A 632 34.39 36.67 0.69
N LEU A 633 33.48 35.70 0.53
CA LEU A 633 32.03 36.02 0.42
C LEU A 633 31.09 35.25 1.34
N LEU A 634 31.57 34.51 2.33
CA LEU A 634 30.69 33.87 3.33
C LEU A 634 31.36 33.84 4.72
N GLU A 635 31.18 34.93 5.47
CA GLU A 635 30.73 35.02 6.88
C GLU A 635 31.14 36.36 7.50
N PRO A 636 30.32 37.03 8.34
CA PRO A 636 28.90 36.80 8.64
C PRO A 636 27.93 37.61 7.75
#